data_AF-A0A6B8TI40-F1
#
_entry.id   AF-A0A6B8TI40-F1
#
_cell.length_a   1.000
_cell.length_b   1.000
_cell.length_c   1.000
_cell.angle_alpha   90.00
_cell.angle_beta   90.00
_cell.angle_gamma   90.00
#
_symmetry.space_group_name_H-M   'P 1'
#
loop_
_entity.id
_entity.type
_entity.pdbx_description
1 polymer ?
#
loop_
_entity_poly.entity_id
_entity_poly.type
_entity_poly.pdbx_seq_one_letter_code
_entity_poly.pdbx_strand_id
1 'polypeptide(L)'
;MDFFAIFTFAVLARLAHDTESDPFTLTNVLNTLWPFLIGGAIGHAICAAAKKHPLPIAPGGVIVWLATAIAGLAIWALRNGEMPHWSFIIVATVMSALLLLGVRLLAKFVAKDAYGAARTAR
;
A
#
# COMPACT_ATOMS: atom_id res chain seq x y z
N MET A 1 -2.41 0.54 -10.13
CA MET A 1 -1.12 0.38 -9.43
C MET A 1 -1.32 0.12 -7.94
N ASP A 2 -2.11 0.93 -7.21
CA ASP A 2 -2.25 0.80 -5.75
C ASP A 2 -2.85 -0.53 -5.30
N PHE A 3 -3.87 -1.03 -6.00
CA PHE A 3 -4.40 -2.38 -5.75
C PHE A 3 -3.30 -3.45 -5.77
N PHE A 4 -2.45 -3.45 -6.80
CA PHE A 4 -1.36 -4.43 -6.92
C PHE A 4 -0.30 -4.25 -5.85
N ALA A 5 0.03 -3.02 -5.45
CA ALA A 5 0.94 -2.76 -4.34
C ALA A 5 0.38 -3.29 -3.01
N ILE A 6 -0.90 -3.07 -2.73
CA ILE A 6 -1.58 -3.54 -1.51
C ILE A 6 -1.76 -5.07 -1.55
N PHE A 7 -2.05 -5.64 -2.71
CA PHE A 7 -2.11 -7.09 -2.89
C PHE A 7 -0.76 -7.76 -2.68
N THR A 8 0.30 -7.19 -3.28
CA THR A 8 1.68 -7.66 -3.07
C THR A 8 2.05 -7.56 -1.59
N PHE A 9 1.69 -6.47 -0.92
CA PHE A 9 1.88 -6.32 0.53
C PHE A 9 1.19 -7.46 1.31
N ALA A 10 -0.09 -7.73 1.02
CA ALA A 10 -0.84 -8.78 1.71
C ALA A 10 -0.24 -10.18 1.48
N VAL A 11 0.17 -10.48 0.25
CA VAL A 11 0.86 -11.73 -0.08
C VAL A 11 2.18 -11.87 0.69
N LEU A 12 3.04 -10.85 0.63
CA LEU A 12 4.35 -10.88 1.31
C LEU A 12 4.21 -10.94 2.83
N ALA A 13 3.24 -10.21 3.40
CA ALA A 13 2.95 -10.26 4.83
C ALA A 13 2.54 -11.68 5.25
N ARG A 14 1.63 -12.31 4.51
CA ARG A 14 1.19 -13.68 4.81
C ARG A 14 2.28 -14.72 4.58
N LEU A 15 3.10 -14.56 3.56
CA LEU A 15 4.21 -15.46 3.27
C LEU A 15 5.29 -15.40 4.37
N ALA A 16 5.55 -14.20 4.92
CA ALA A 16 6.50 -14.01 6.01
C ALA A 16 6.01 -14.55 7.36
N HIS A 17 4.72 -14.82 7.50
CA HIS A 17 4.07 -15.30 8.71
C HIS A 17 3.44 -16.70 8.54
N ASP A 18 3.92 -17.48 7.57
CA ASP A 18 3.43 -18.83 7.31
C ASP A 18 3.81 -19.77 8.47
N THR A 19 2.80 -20.21 9.22
CA THR A 19 2.95 -21.11 10.37
C THR A 19 1.84 -22.18 10.33
N GLU A 20 2.02 -23.30 11.03
CA GLU A 20 1.00 -24.36 11.07
C GLU A 20 -0.37 -23.86 11.57
N SER A 21 -0.37 -22.96 12.55
CA SER A 21 -1.58 -22.35 13.10
C SER A 21 -2.16 -21.23 12.24
N ASP A 22 -1.39 -20.70 11.29
CA ASP A 22 -1.80 -19.56 10.45
C ASP A 22 -1.23 -19.68 9.02
N PRO A 23 -1.68 -20.69 8.24
CA PRO A 23 -1.01 -21.07 7.01
C PRO A 23 -1.16 -20.02 5.89
N PHE A 24 -0.22 -20.04 4.95
CA PHE A 24 -0.29 -19.26 3.73
C PHE A 24 -1.41 -19.78 2.80
N THR A 25 -2.58 -19.16 2.89
CA THR A 25 -3.76 -19.49 2.06
C THR A 25 -4.31 -18.24 1.38
N LEU A 26 -5.03 -18.43 0.27
CA LEU A 26 -5.72 -17.32 -0.41
C LEU A 26 -6.68 -16.59 0.53
N THR A 27 -7.44 -17.32 1.35
CA THR A 27 -8.35 -16.73 2.34
C THR A 27 -7.62 -15.82 3.32
N ASN A 28 -6.46 -16.26 3.81
CA ASN A 28 -5.66 -15.47 4.74
C ASN A 28 -5.04 -14.23 4.08
N VAL A 29 -4.62 -14.34 2.82
CA VAL A 29 -4.20 -13.18 2.01
C VAL A 29 -5.35 -12.19 1.85
N LEU A 30 -6.55 -12.66 1.51
CA LEU A 30 -7.73 -11.80 1.37
C LEU A 30 -8.12 -11.15 2.70
N ASN A 31 -8.02 -11.87 3.81
CA ASN A 31 -8.25 -11.35 5.16
C ASN A 31 -7.28 -10.24 5.57
N THR A 32 -6.04 -10.28 5.06
CA THR A 32 -5.05 -9.19 5.21
C THR A 32 -5.27 -8.07 4.18
N LEU A 33 -5.75 -8.39 2.98
CA LEU A 33 -5.89 -7.45 1.87
C LEU A 33 -7.02 -6.43 2.09
N TRP A 34 -8.23 -6.90 2.42
CA TRP A 34 -9.43 -6.06 2.40
C TRP A 34 -9.36 -4.83 3.34
N PRO A 35 -8.79 -4.92 4.57
CA PRO A 35 -8.67 -3.75 5.44
C PRO A 35 -7.80 -2.64 4.85
N PHE A 36 -6.70 -3.03 4.20
CA PHE A 36 -5.78 -2.10 3.57
C PHE A 36 -6.37 -1.53 2.27
N LEU A 37 -7.17 -2.30 1.52
CA LEU A 37 -7.93 -1.78 0.38
C LEU A 37 -8.95 -0.71 0.78
N ILE A 38 -9.63 -0.88 1.92
CA ILE A 38 -10.51 0.16 2.47
C ILE A 38 -9.72 1.43 2.72
N GLY A 39 -8.56 1.34 3.37
CA GLY A 39 -7.69 2.50 3.59
C GLY A 39 -7.21 3.16 2.30
N GLY A 40 -6.86 2.36 1.28
CA GLY A 40 -6.54 2.87 -0.05
C GLY A 40 -7.71 3.64 -0.67
N ALA A 41 -8.92 3.08 -0.62
CA ALA A 41 -10.13 3.73 -1.11
C ALA A 41 -10.42 5.05 -0.36
N ILE A 42 -10.27 5.06 0.97
CA ILE A 42 -10.37 6.27 1.79
C ILE A 42 -9.35 7.33 1.34
N GLY A 43 -8.09 6.95 1.15
CA GLY A 43 -7.05 7.86 0.69
C GLY A 43 -7.33 8.48 -0.68
N HIS A 44 -7.86 7.69 -1.62
CA HIS A 44 -8.31 8.19 -2.92
C HIS A 44 -9.50 9.15 -2.78
N ALA A 45 -10.47 8.84 -1.92
CA ALA A 45 -11.59 9.72 -1.63
C ALA A 45 -11.14 11.06 -1.01
N ILE A 46 -10.16 11.04 -0.10
CA ILE A 46 -9.55 12.25 0.47
C ILE A 46 -8.87 13.07 -0.63
N CYS A 47 -8.10 12.43 -1.53
CA CYS A 47 -7.48 13.12 -2.66
C CYS A 47 -8.53 13.79 -3.56
N ALA A 48 -9.59 13.06 -3.90
CA ALA A 48 -10.69 13.58 -4.71
C ALA A 48 -11.38 14.78 -4.06
N ALA A 49 -11.72 14.67 -2.77
CA ALA A 49 -12.35 15.75 -2.00
C ALA A 49 -11.45 17.00 -1.91
N ALA A 50 -10.14 16.79 -1.76
CA ALA A 50 -9.15 17.86 -1.70
C ALA A 50 -8.70 18.39 -3.08
N LYS A 51 -9.29 17.91 -4.18
CA LYS A 51 -8.89 18.22 -5.56
C LYS A 51 -7.38 17.99 -5.81
N LYS A 52 -6.82 16.96 -5.18
CA LYS A 52 -5.43 16.53 -5.35
C LYS A 52 -5.37 15.32 -6.27
N HIS A 53 -4.31 15.25 -7.08
CA HIS A 53 -4.05 14.07 -7.88
C HIS A 53 -3.42 12.96 -7.02
N PRO A 54 -3.89 11.70 -7.09
CA PRO A 54 -3.37 10.61 -6.25
C PRO A 54 -2.07 9.97 -6.78
N LEU A 55 -1.69 10.26 -8.04
CA LEU A 55 -0.52 9.64 -8.68
C LEU A 55 0.84 10.16 -8.19
N PRO A 56 1.07 11.49 -8.02
CA PRO A 56 2.36 11.98 -7.53
C PRO A 56 2.69 11.41 -6.15
N ILE A 57 3.98 11.23 -5.87
CA ILE A 57 4.45 10.75 -4.54
C ILE A 57 3.86 11.61 -3.44
N ALA A 58 3.93 12.93 -3.57
CA ALA A 58 3.33 13.88 -2.65
C ALA A 58 2.51 14.96 -3.40
N PRO A 59 1.38 15.40 -2.85
CA PRO A 59 0.78 14.92 -1.60
C PRO A 59 -0.03 13.62 -1.75
N GLY A 60 -0.47 13.27 -2.97
CA GLY A 60 -1.44 12.20 -3.21
C GLY A 60 -1.01 10.81 -2.74
N GLY A 61 0.18 10.37 -3.13
CA GLY A 61 0.72 9.06 -2.70
C GLY A 61 0.86 8.95 -1.19
N VAL A 62 1.33 10.01 -0.52
CA VAL A 62 1.43 10.06 0.95
C VAL A 62 0.05 9.96 1.60
N ILE A 63 -0.97 10.67 1.10
CA ILE A 63 -2.34 10.57 1.60
C ILE A 63 -2.87 9.14 1.48
N VAL A 64 -2.70 8.52 0.30
CA VAL A 64 -3.14 7.14 0.05
C VAL A 64 -2.42 6.16 0.97
N TRP A 65 -1.11 6.30 1.14
CA TRP A 65 -0.32 5.44 2.01
C TRP A 65 -0.74 5.55 3.48
N LEU A 66 -0.85 6.77 4.01
CA LEU A 66 -1.25 6.98 5.40
C LEU A 66 -2.65 6.42 5.67
N ALA A 67 -3.62 6.71 4.79
CA ALA A 67 -4.96 6.16 4.91
C ALA A 67 -4.96 4.62 4.85
N THR A 68 -4.15 4.03 3.96
CA THR A 68 -3.97 2.57 3.81
C THR A 68 -3.44 1.93 5.10
N ALA A 69 -2.33 2.45 5.64
CA ALA A 69 -1.69 1.91 6.83
C ALA A 69 -2.58 2.08 8.07
N ILE A 70 -3.15 3.27 8.26
CA ILE A 70 -4.00 3.58 9.42
C ILE A 70 -5.25 2.70 9.42
N ALA A 71 -5.99 2.63 8.30
CA ALA A 71 -7.20 1.81 8.25
C ALA A 71 -6.88 0.32 8.39
N GLY A 72 -5.83 -0.18 7.73
CA GLY A 72 -5.41 -1.58 7.81
C GLY A 72 -5.10 -2.00 9.24
N LEU A 73 -4.29 -1.21 9.95
CA LEU A 73 -3.92 -1.47 11.34
C LEU A 73 -5.08 -1.26 12.31
N ALA A 74 -5.93 -0.25 12.09
CA ALA A 74 -7.09 0.01 12.93
C ALA A 74 -8.13 -1.12 12.82
N ILE A 75 -8.46 -1.55 11.61
CA ILE A 75 -9.39 -2.67 11.39
C ILE A 75 -8.78 -3.97 11.93
N TRP A 76 -7.47 -4.19 11.77
CA TRP A 76 -6.79 -5.32 12.41
C TRP A 76 -6.98 -5.29 13.93
N ALA A 77 -6.78 -4.13 14.58
CA ALA A 77 -6.92 -3.99 16.02
C ALA A 77 -8.35 -4.29 16.48
N LEU A 78 -9.34 -3.75 15.76
CA LEU A 78 -10.75 -3.98 16.03
C LEU A 78 -11.14 -5.46 15.90
N ARG A 79 -10.58 -6.18 14.92
CA ARG A 79 -10.87 -7.61 14.71
C ARG A 79 -10.27 -8.52 15.78
N ASN A 80 -9.13 -8.14 16.35
CA ASN A 80 -8.42 -8.95 17.34
C ASN A 80 -8.70 -8.52 18.79
N GLY A 81 -9.34 -7.36 18.99
CA GLY A 81 -9.65 -6.84 20.33
C GLY A 81 -8.43 -6.33 21.10
N GLU A 82 -7.31 -6.09 20.41
CA GLU A 82 -6.05 -5.64 21.01
C GLU A 82 -5.25 -4.76 20.07
N MET A 83 -4.28 -4.01 20.61
CA MET A 83 -3.35 -3.26 19.78
C MET A 83 -2.32 -4.18 19.14
N PRO A 84 -2.02 -4.01 17.84
CA PRO A 84 -0.97 -4.78 17.21
C PRO A 84 0.38 -4.51 17.87
N HIS A 85 1.21 -5.55 17.97
CA HIS A 85 2.56 -5.40 18.51
C HIS A 85 3.32 -4.31 17.75
N TRP A 86 4.11 -3.49 18.45
CA TRP A 86 4.73 -2.29 17.89
C TRP A 86 5.62 -2.59 16.68
N SER A 87 6.31 -3.74 16.68
CA SER A 87 7.11 -4.20 15.54
C SER A 87 6.25 -4.46 14.30
N PHE A 88 5.07 -5.05 14.46
CA PHE A 88 4.13 -5.26 13.35
C PHE A 88 3.62 -3.94 12.79
N ILE A 89 3.31 -2.95 13.65
CA ILE A 89 2.91 -1.61 13.22
C ILE A 89 4.00 -0.97 12.33
N ILE A 90 5.26 -1.01 12.78
CA ILE A 90 6.39 -0.44 12.03
C ILE A 90 6.57 -1.16 10.70
N VAL A 91 6.66 -2.50 10.71
CA VAL A 91 6.91 -3.29 9.49
C VAL A 91 5.77 -3.11 8.47
N ALA A 92 4.51 -3.19 8.91
CA ALA A 92 3.36 -3.00 8.03
C ALA A 92 3.34 -1.59 7.41
N THR A 93 3.63 -0.57 8.22
CA THR A 93 3.64 0.83 7.77
C THR A 93 4.77 1.08 6.77
N VAL A 94 5.98 0.58 7.04
CA VAL A 94 7.14 0.77 6.16
C VAL A 94 7.01 -0.05 4.87
N MET A 95 6.60 -1.32 4.94
CA MET A 95 6.43 -2.15 3.74
C MET A 95 5.33 -1.63 2.82
N SER A 96 4.20 -1.18 3.37
CA SER A 96 3.16 -0.52 2.57
C SER A 96 3.67 0.80 1.97
N ALA A 97 4.53 1.56 2.68
CA ALA A 97 5.16 2.76 2.13
C ALA A 97 6.05 2.43 0.92
N LEU A 98 6.94 1.44 1.08
CA LEU A 98 7.86 1.03 0.01
C LEU A 98 7.09 0.56 -1.22
N LEU A 99 6.02 -0.22 -1.05
CA LEU A 99 5.25 -0.73 -2.17
C LEU A 99 4.40 0.37 -2.83
N LEU A 100 3.67 1.19 -2.07
CA LEU A 100 2.82 2.24 -2.64
C LEU A 100 3.61 3.42 -3.20
N LEU A 101 4.62 3.91 -2.49
CA LEU A 101 5.42 5.05 -2.92
C LEU A 101 6.53 4.63 -3.88
N GLY A 102 7.10 3.43 -3.72
CA GLY A 102 8.13 2.90 -4.60
C GLY A 102 7.65 2.70 -6.03
N VAL A 103 6.45 2.14 -6.25
CA VAL A 103 5.92 2.01 -7.63
C VAL A 103 5.71 3.38 -8.29
N ARG A 104 5.34 4.41 -7.53
CA ARG A 104 5.23 5.79 -8.03
C ARG A 104 6.58 6.37 -8.39
N LEU A 105 7.59 6.11 -7.56
CA LEU A 105 8.97 6.55 -7.80
C LEU A 105 9.56 5.87 -9.05
N LEU A 106 9.37 4.56 -9.20
CA LEU A 106 9.77 3.80 -10.39
C LEU A 106 9.07 4.32 -11.64
N ALA A 107 7.74 4.53 -11.60
CA ALA A 107 6.99 5.08 -12.72
C ALA A 107 7.51 6.46 -13.16
N LYS A 108 7.91 7.31 -12.21
CA LYS A 108 8.52 8.61 -12.50
C LYS A 108 9.86 8.49 -13.23
N PHE A 109 10.71 7.53 -12.85
CA PHE A 109 11.99 7.30 -13.52
C PHE A 109 11.79 6.76 -14.94
N VAL A 110 10.96 5.72 -15.09
CA VAL A 110 10.67 5.11 -16.41
C VAL A 110 10.07 6.14 -17.38
N ALA A 111 9.14 6.99 -16.91
CA ALA A 111 8.55 8.03 -17.74
C ALA A 111 9.55 9.11 -18.15
N LYS A 112 10.51 9.46 -17.28
CA LYS A 112 11.57 10.42 -17.58
C LYS A 112 12.51 9.90 -18.67
N ASP A 113 12.88 8.63 -18.60
CA ASP A 113 13.80 8.00 -19.55
C ASP A 113 13.16 7.88 -20.94
N ALA A 114 11.89 7.48 -21.00
CA ALA A 114 11.13 7.42 -22.25
C ALA A 114 11.01 8.81 -22.93
N TYR A 115 10.77 9.86 -22.14
CA TYR A 115 10.74 11.23 -22.64
C TYR A 115 12.11 11.70 -23.15
N GLY A 116 13.18 11.34 -22.45
CA GLY A 116 14.56 11.64 -22.85
C GLY A 116 14.93 11.03 -24.20
N ALA A 117 14.65 9.74 -24.37
CA ALA A 117 14.90 9.01 -25.62
C ALA A 117 14.12 9.57 -26.82
N ALA A 118 12.85 9.96 -26.63
CA ALA A 118 12.03 10.54 -27.69
C ALA A 118 12.53 11.92 -28.16
N ARG A 119 13.19 12.69 -27.27
CA ARG A 119 13.74 14.01 -27.60
C ARG A 119 15.04 13.93 -28.41
N THR A 120 15.89 12.94 -28.13
CA THR A 120 17.17 12.76 -28.86
C THR A 120 17.00 12.17 -30.25
N ALA A 121 15.83 11.58 -30.55
CA ALA A 121 15.51 11.00 -31.86
C ALA A 121 14.91 12.02 -32.85
N ARG A 122 14.78 13.30 -32.47
CA ARG A 122 14.37 14.42 -33.33
C ARG A 122 15.57 15.30 -33.65
#